data_AF-A0A1F7FR46-F1
#
_entry.id   AF-A0A1F7FR46-F1
#
_cell.length_a   1.000
_cell.length_b   1.000
_cell.length_c   1.000
_cell.angle_alpha   90.00
_cell.angle_beta   90.00
_cell.angle_gamma   90.00
#
_symmetry.space_group_name_H-M   'P 1'
#
loop_
_entity.id
_entity.type
_entity.pdbx_description
1 polymer ?
#
loop_
_entity_poly.entity_id
_entity_poly.type
_entity_poly.pdbx_seq_one_letter_code
_entity_poly.pdbx_strand_id
1 'polypeptide(L)' 'MAPITIGDSAYTAAGSTLTKDVPEGALGVSRAPQENKEGYAEKMREKRRRERETKTETSSDTDTDTEGEGK' A
#
# COMPACT_ATOMS: atom_id res chain seq x y z
N MET A 1 22.13 5.47 -3.29
CA MET A 1 22.19 4.47 -4.38
C MET A 1 21.93 5.20 -5.69
N ALA A 2 23.01 5.39 -6.44
CA ALA A 2 23.23 5.93 -7.79
C ALA A 2 24.76 6.17 -7.85
N PRO A 3 25.44 6.07 -9.02
CA PRO A 3 24.91 5.97 -10.38
C PRO A 3 24.82 4.53 -10.93
N ILE A 4 23.88 4.30 -11.86
CA ILE A 4 23.77 3.09 -12.70
C ILE A 4 23.55 3.52 -14.16
N THR A 5 24.00 2.70 -15.11
CA THR A 5 23.98 2.96 -16.55
C THR A 5 22.85 2.19 -17.23
N ILE A 6 22.11 2.87 -18.11
CA ILE A 6 21.09 2.27 -18.98
C ILE A 6 21.60 2.44 -20.41
N GLY A 7 21.83 1.32 -21.11
CA GLY A 7 22.28 1.31 -22.49
C GLY A 7 21.18 1.75 -23.46
N ASP A 8 21.57 2.10 -24.68
CA ASP A 8 20.65 2.52 -25.72
C ASP A 8 19.64 1.42 -26.08
N SER A 9 18.44 1.80 -26.48
CA SER A 9 17.35 0.86 -26.81
C SER A 9 16.99 -0.15 -25.70
N ALA A 10 17.44 0.04 -24.46
CA ALA A 10 17.07 -0.79 -23.33
C ALA A 10 15.62 -0.50 -22.90
N TYR A 11 14.93 -1.54 -22.46
CA TYR A 11 13.57 -1.44 -21.92
C TYR A 11 13.57 -1.64 -20.41
N THR A 12 12.64 -1.00 -19.71
CA THR A 12 12.41 -1.22 -18.29
C THR A 12 10.98 -1.69 -18.06
N ALA A 13 10.81 -2.77 -17.30
CA ALA A 13 9.48 -3.26 -16.96
C ALA A 13 8.84 -2.35 -15.90
N ALA A 14 7.54 -2.07 -16.06
CA ALA A 14 6.77 -1.25 -15.14
C ALA A 14 6.86 -1.78 -13.70
N GLY A 15 7.06 -0.86 -12.75
CA GLY A 15 7.19 -1.20 -11.32
C GLY A 15 8.52 -1.82 -10.92
N SER A 16 9.53 -1.83 -11.79
CA SER A 16 10.87 -2.34 -11.47
C SER A 16 11.73 -1.28 -10.78
N THR A 17 12.34 -1.64 -9.67
CA THR A 17 13.42 -0.85 -9.04
C THR A 17 14.77 -1.47 -9.43
N LEU A 18 15.50 -0.81 -10.33
CA LEU A 18 16.80 -1.28 -10.82
C LEU A 18 17.94 -0.77 -9.93
N THR A 19 18.83 -1.67 -9.54
CA THR A 19 20.02 -1.37 -8.71
C THR A 19 21.33 -1.73 -9.40
N LYS A 20 21.26 -2.22 -10.64
CA LYS A 20 22.38 -2.65 -11.48
C LYS A 20 22.19 -2.09 -12.88
N ASP A 21 23.29 -2.03 -13.64
CA ASP A 21 23.28 -1.57 -15.02
C ASP A 21 22.42 -2.45 -15.92
N VAL A 22 21.78 -1.83 -16.91
CA VAL A 22 21.01 -2.50 -17.95
C VAL A 22 21.74 -2.32 -19.28
N PRO A 23 22.27 -3.41 -19.88
CA PRO A 23 22.96 -3.33 -21.16
C PRO A 23 22.08 -2.81 -22.30
N GLU A 24 22.72 -2.39 -23.40
CA GLU A 24 22.04 -1.99 -24.64
C GLU A 24 21.09 -3.08 -25.14
N GLY A 25 19.87 -2.69 -25.53
CA GLY A 25 18.84 -3.60 -26.02
C GLY A 25 18.29 -4.60 -24.98
N ALA A 26 18.73 -4.56 -23.72
CA ALA A 26 18.27 -5.46 -22.68
C ALA A 26 16.98 -4.98 -22.00
N LEU A 27 16.21 -5.92 -21.46
CA LEU A 27 15.04 -5.63 -20.62
C LEU A 27 15.43 -5.71 -19.13
N GLY A 28 15.47 -4.57 -18.45
CA GLY A 28 15.62 -4.49 -17.00
C GLY A 28 14.31 -4.82 -16.29
N VAL A 29 14.26 -5.97 -15.58
CA VAL A 29 13.13 -6.38 -14.75
C VAL A 29 13.60 -6.69 -13.34
N SER A 30 12.99 -6.03 -12.36
CA SER A 30 13.20 -6.31 -10.95
C SER A 30 11.85 -6.46 -10.28
N ARG A 31 11.28 -7.66 -10.35
CA ARG A 31 9.99 -8.01 -9.72
C ARG A 31 10.06 -9.38 -9.09
N ALA A 32 9.33 -9.58 -8.00
CA ALA A 32 9.08 -10.91 -7.46
C ALA A 32 8.14 -11.70 -8.39
N PRO A 33 8.26 -13.04 -8.44
CA PRO A 33 7.24 -13.89 -9.04
C PRO A 33 5.87 -13.61 -8.39
N GLN A 34 4.82 -13.63 -9.20
CA GLN A 34 3.47 -13.50 -8.68
C GLN A 34 3.12 -14.74 -7.86
N GLU A 35 2.70 -14.54 -6.61
CA GLU A 35 2.12 -15.59 -5.76
C GLU A 35 0.64 -15.28 -5.54
N ASN A 36 -0.24 -16.23 -5.86
CA ASN A 36 -1.67 -16.10 -5.62
C ASN A 36 -2.02 -16.71 -4.26
N LYS A 37 -2.51 -15.89 -3.33
CA LYS A 37 -2.98 -16.36 -2.01
C LYS A 37 -4.51 -16.46 -2.02
N GLU A 38 -5.01 -17.67 -2.19
CA GLU A 38 -6.44 -17.97 -2.16
C GLU A 38 -7.07 -17.57 -0.82
N GLY A 39 -8.33 -17.10 -0.85
CA GLY A 39 -9.05 -16.66 0.35
C GLY A 39 -8.54 -15.36 1.02
N TYR A 40 -7.46 -14.74 0.52
CA TYR A 40 -6.88 -13.54 1.14
C TYR A 40 -7.87 -12.35 1.18
N ALA A 41 -8.67 -12.18 0.12
CA ALA A 41 -9.64 -11.09 0.02
C ALA A 41 -10.75 -11.20 1.07
N GLU A 42 -11.26 -12.41 1.30
CA GLU A 42 -12.29 -12.69 2.30
C GLU A 42 -11.76 -12.45 3.72
N LYS A 43 -10.56 -12.96 4.01
CA LYS A 43 -9.86 -12.72 5.28
C LYS A 43 -9.66 -11.23 5.57
N MET A 44 -9.31 -10.45 4.55
CA MET A 44 -9.15 -8.99 4.69
C MET A 44 -10.47 -8.25 4.87
N ARG A 45 -11.54 -8.68 4.20
CA ARG A 45 -12.88 -8.12 4.40
C ARG A 45 -13.37 -8.36 5.82
N GLU A 46 -13.21 -9.57 6.32
CA GLU A 46 -13.63 -9.94 7.68
C GLU A 46 -12.82 -9.18 8.74
N LYS A 47 -11.49 -9.06 8.55
CA LYS A 47 -10.62 -8.26 9.43
C LYS A 47 -11.06 -6.80 9.48
N ARG A 48 -11.28 -6.16 8.33
CA ARG A 48 -11.71 -4.75 8.26
C ARG A 48 -13.11 -4.52 8.83
N ARG A 49 -14.00 -5.52 8.75
CA ARG A 49 -15.33 -5.47 9.37
C ARG A 49 -15.21 -5.44 10.89
N ARG A 50 -14.44 -6.35 11.48
CA ARG A 50 -14.18 -6.38 12.92
C ARG A 50 -13.54 -5.07 13.41
N GLU A 51 -12.56 -4.54 12.68
CA GLU A 51 -11.91 -3.27 13.03
C GLU A 51 -12.86 -2.06 12.98
N ARG A 52 -13.86 -2.07 12.08
CA ARG A 52 -14.89 -1.04 12.01
C ARG A 52 -15.87 -1.15 13.18
N GLU A 53 -16.30 -2.36 13.52
CA GLU A 53 -17.17 -2.61 14.68
C GLU A 53 -16.51 -2.15 15.98
N THR A 54 -15.21 -2.43 16.16
CA THR A 54 -14.45 -1.95 17.33
C THR A 54 -14.22 -0.43 17.34
N LYS A 55 -14.30 0.25 16.20
CA LYS A 55 -14.15 1.71 16.11
C LYS A 55 -15.47 2.44 16.32
N THR A 56 -16.60 1.84 15.95
CA THR A 56 -17.94 2.42 16.14
C THR A 56 -18.32 2.50 17.62
N GLU A 57 -17.82 1.59 18.47
CA GLU A 57 -18.06 1.60 19.93
C GLU A 57 -17.20 2.62 20.71
N THR A 58 -16.12 3.17 20.15
CA THR A 58 -15.28 4.17 20.84
C THR A 58 -15.66 5.62 20.50
N SER A 59 -16.53 5.85 19.51
CA SER A 59 -16.90 7.20 19.06
C SER A 59 -18.25 7.72 19.56
N SER A 60 -18.91 7.05 20.51
CA SER A 60 -20.23 7.46 21.03
C SER A 60 -20.21 8.13 22.42
N ASP A 61 -19.05 8.34 23.06
CA ASP A 61 -18.95 8.92 24.40
C ASP A 61 -18.21 10.27 24.45
N THR A 62 -18.61 11.24 23.61
CA THR A 62 -18.39 12.67 23.90
C THR A 62 -19.59 13.51 23.50
N ASP A 63 -20.71 13.29 24.20
CA ASP A 63 -21.78 14.27 24.35
C ASP A 63 -22.10 14.36 25.84
N THR A 64 -21.34 15.19 26.57
CA THR A 64 -21.73 15.64 27.91
C THR A 64 -21.81 17.15 27.91
N ASP A 65 -23.05 17.61 27.81
CA ASP A 65 -23.66 18.78 28.46
C ASP A 65 -22.72 19.92 28.88
N THR A 66 -22.81 21.05 28.17
CA THR A 66 -22.50 22.36 28.74
C THR A 66 -23.80 23.15 28.82
N GLU A 67 -24.55 22.93 29.91
CA GLU A 67 -25.42 23.97 30.47
C GLU A 67 -24.52 25.14 30.89
N GLY A 68 -24.65 26.28 30.24
CA GLY A 68 -23.87 27.48 30.53
C GLY A 68 -24.66 28.73 30.19
N GLU A 69 -25.06 29.45 31.24
CA GLU A 69 -25.93 30.62 31.26
C GLU A 69 -25.52 31.75 30.30
N GLY A 70 -26.53 32.51 29.85
CA GLY A 70 -26.32 33.77 29.13
C GLY A 70 -27.60 34.61 29.13
N LYS A 71 -27.90 35.20 30.28
CA LYS A 71 -28.92 36.25 30.43
C LYS A 71 -28.32 37.60 30.07
#